data_AF-X0J802-F1
#
_entry.id   AF-X0J802-F1
#
_cell.length_a   1.000
_cell.length_b   1.000
_cell.length_c   1.000
_cell.angle_alpha   90.00
_cell.angle_beta   90.00
_cell.angle_gamma   90.00
#
_symmetry.space_group_name_H-M   'P 1'
#
loop_
_entity.id
_entity.type
_entity.pdbx_description
1 polymer ?
#
loop_
_entity_poly.entity_id
_entity_poly.type
_entity_poly.pdbx_seq_one_letter_code
_entity_poly.pdbx_strand_id
1 'polypeptide(L)'
;MSDGKYVDGSYWFYAPHKGAAIFFCLAFCCTGCFHIWQCKLYKCWKLTPLFSFCSLLFTTGFALRVYGAFHYDNLEIFIASVCITYAAPPLLELQNYRILGRILYYVPYNSPIHPGRVLTTFGFISGIVEALNGWGASYSANQSLTDSEIEIGHALIKTSLLLQIVVAMLFIMLAVTFHRRCVVADITNERLYKPLWTLYTSMTLILARTIYRIVEYFSVAELRYGPGFDPAKISPIVRYEWFFYVFEAALMLCNLVMFNIRHPRRYLPKNNKIYLSTDGVTEIEGPGYKDPRKLWQTLIDPFDIQGLVTGRGRETDKFWETGHGRPTDSTKTVGVKTETV
;
A
#
# COMPACT_ATOMS: atom_id res chain seq x y z
N MET A 1 -16.77 24.51 -0.49
CA MET A 1 -16.27 23.44 0.42
C MET A 1 -15.52 24.15 1.52
N SER A 2 -15.87 23.85 2.78
CA SER A 2 -15.81 24.73 3.96
C SER A 2 -15.01 26.02 3.80
N ASP A 3 -15.66 27.17 4.06
CA ASP A 3 -15.23 28.53 3.70
C ASP A 3 -13.92 29.02 4.39
N GLY A 4 -13.13 28.09 4.92
CA GLY A 4 -11.92 28.33 5.69
C GLY A 4 -12.21 29.05 7.00
N LYS A 5 -13.48 29.15 7.41
CA LYS A 5 -13.85 29.82 8.65
C LYS A 5 -13.80 28.81 9.78
N TYR A 6 -13.16 29.23 10.87
CA TYR A 6 -13.19 28.49 12.13
C TYR A 6 -14.63 28.39 12.62
N VAL A 7 -15.01 27.23 13.16
CA VAL A 7 -16.35 26.96 13.68
C VAL A 7 -16.22 26.55 15.15
N ASP A 8 -16.81 27.33 16.04
CA ASP A 8 -16.82 27.05 17.48
C ASP A 8 -17.51 25.72 17.78
N GLY A 9 -16.89 24.94 18.69
CA GLY A 9 -17.39 23.62 19.11
C GLY A 9 -17.15 22.49 18.11
N SER A 10 -16.53 22.76 16.95
CA SER A 10 -16.13 21.72 16.01
C SER A 10 -14.73 21.20 16.32
N TYR A 11 -14.58 19.87 16.41
CA TYR A 11 -13.26 19.24 16.51
C TYR A 11 -12.48 19.26 15.20
N TRP A 12 -13.17 19.42 14.08
CA TRP A 12 -12.55 19.86 12.84
C TRP A 12 -12.36 21.37 12.88
N PHE A 13 -11.27 21.89 12.30
CA PHE A 13 -11.07 23.32 12.16
C PHE A 13 -12.26 24.03 11.45
N TYR A 14 -12.97 23.29 10.61
CA TYR A 14 -14.11 23.72 9.82
C TYR A 14 -15.33 22.83 10.09
N ALA A 15 -16.54 23.29 9.73
CA ALA A 15 -17.70 22.40 9.62
C ALA A 15 -17.53 21.44 8.42
N PRO A 16 -17.54 20.11 8.62
CA PRO A 16 -17.31 19.17 7.53
C PRO A 16 -18.41 19.20 6.44
N HIS A 17 -18.01 19.05 5.19
CA HIS A 17 -18.91 19.11 4.05
C HIS A 17 -19.66 17.77 3.86
N LYS A 18 -20.93 17.76 4.27
CA LYS A 18 -21.84 16.61 4.23
C LYS A 18 -21.85 15.88 2.89
N GLY A 19 -22.04 16.61 1.78
CA GLY A 19 -22.15 16.01 0.45
C GLY A 19 -20.87 15.31 -0.04
N ALA A 20 -19.71 15.83 0.34
CA ALA A 20 -18.43 15.25 -0.06
C ALA A 20 -18.14 13.99 0.77
N ALA A 21 -18.42 14.03 2.08
CA ALA A 21 -18.30 12.85 2.94
C ALA A 21 -19.22 11.70 2.47
N ILE A 22 -20.47 12.02 2.10
CA ILE A 22 -21.43 11.03 1.56
C ILE A 22 -20.91 10.44 0.24
N PHE A 23 -20.45 11.28 -0.69
CA PHE A 23 -19.91 10.84 -1.96
C PHE A 23 -18.75 9.84 -1.78
N PHE A 24 -17.74 10.19 -0.98
CA PHE A 24 -16.60 9.31 -0.75
C PHE A 24 -17.00 8.02 -0.03
N CYS A 25 -17.89 8.09 0.97
CA CYS A 25 -18.44 6.91 1.65
C CYS A 25 -19.05 5.91 0.65
N LEU A 26 -19.94 6.39 -0.22
CA LEU A 26 -20.58 5.57 -1.25
C LEU A 26 -19.56 5.06 -2.28
N ALA A 27 -18.63 5.90 -2.72
CA ALA A 27 -17.62 5.53 -3.69
C ALA A 27 -16.70 4.40 -3.18
N PHE A 28 -16.22 4.48 -1.93
CA PHE A 28 -15.43 3.42 -1.30
C PHE A 28 -16.24 2.15 -1.09
N CYS A 29 -17.51 2.27 -0.69
CA CYS A 29 -18.41 1.13 -0.53
C CYS A 29 -18.64 0.39 -1.86
N CYS A 30 -19.01 1.11 -2.92
CA CYS A 30 -19.21 0.56 -4.25
C CYS A 30 -17.93 -0.11 -4.78
N THR A 31 -16.78 0.55 -4.60
CA THR A 31 -15.47 0.03 -5.01
C THR A 31 -15.13 -1.26 -4.26
N GLY A 32 -15.42 -1.33 -2.96
CA GLY A 32 -15.23 -2.52 -2.14
C GLY A 32 -16.16 -3.67 -2.53
N CYS A 33 -17.46 -3.41 -2.72
CA CYS A 33 -18.43 -4.40 -3.17
C CYS A 33 -18.05 -4.98 -4.54
N PHE A 34 -17.62 -4.11 -5.47
CA PHE A 34 -17.13 -4.53 -6.77
C PHE A 34 -15.87 -5.40 -6.66
N HIS A 35 -14.92 -5.04 -5.81
CA HIS A 35 -13.71 -5.84 -5.58
C HIS A 35 -14.04 -7.23 -5.00
N ILE A 36 -14.98 -7.30 -4.04
CA ILE A 36 -15.44 -8.57 -3.45
C ILE A 36 -16.08 -9.45 -4.53
N TRP A 37 -16.91 -8.87 -5.39
CA TRP A 37 -17.50 -9.58 -6.53
C TRP A 37 -16.42 -10.11 -7.49
N GLN A 38 -15.43 -9.29 -7.85
CA GLN A 38 -14.28 -9.72 -8.66
C GLN A 38 -13.48 -10.84 -8.00
N CYS A 39 -13.26 -10.78 -6.68
CA CYS A 39 -12.55 -11.81 -5.95
C CYS A 39 -13.26 -13.16 -5.97
N LYS A 40 -14.60 -13.15 -5.91
CA LYS A 40 -15.44 -14.35 -6.05
C LYS A 40 -15.36 -14.90 -7.48
N LEU A 41 -15.49 -14.03 -8.49
CA LEU A 41 -15.44 -14.41 -9.91
C LEU A 41 -14.07 -15.00 -10.30
N TYR A 42 -12.97 -14.34 -9.93
CA TYR A 42 -11.61 -14.75 -10.28
C TYR A 42 -10.99 -15.78 -9.30
N LYS A 43 -11.74 -16.20 -8.27
CA LYS A 43 -11.30 -17.13 -7.21
C LYS A 43 -9.94 -16.72 -6.60
N CYS A 44 -9.77 -15.43 -6.34
CA CYS A 44 -8.50 -14.81 -5.94
C CYS A 44 -8.53 -14.12 -4.59
N TRP A 45 -9.49 -14.44 -3.72
CA TRP A 45 -9.62 -13.87 -2.37
C TRP A 45 -8.31 -13.89 -1.55
N LYS A 46 -7.50 -14.95 -1.71
CA LYS A 46 -6.21 -15.07 -1.01
C LYS A 46 -5.13 -14.09 -1.50
N LEU A 47 -5.31 -13.52 -2.69
CA LEU A 47 -4.33 -12.62 -3.32
C LEU A 47 -4.52 -11.17 -2.89
N THR A 48 -5.78 -10.72 -2.78
CA THR A 48 -6.14 -9.31 -2.57
C THR A 48 -7.03 -9.05 -1.34
N PRO A 49 -6.87 -9.76 -0.21
CA PRO A 49 -7.79 -9.59 0.93
C PRO A 49 -7.72 -8.19 1.54
N LEU A 50 -6.55 -7.53 1.46
CA LEU A 50 -6.35 -6.20 2.04
C LEU A 50 -7.07 -5.11 1.27
N PHE A 51 -7.33 -5.26 -0.04
CA PHE A 51 -8.09 -4.25 -0.80
C PHE A 51 -9.53 -4.15 -0.32
N SER A 52 -10.19 -5.29 -0.11
CA SER A 52 -11.54 -5.33 0.46
C SER A 52 -11.56 -4.74 1.88
N PHE A 53 -10.55 -5.09 2.69
CA PHE A 53 -10.46 -4.58 4.05
C PHE A 53 -10.22 -3.06 4.11
N CYS A 54 -9.33 -2.53 3.26
CA CYS A 54 -9.11 -1.08 3.15
C CYS A 54 -10.35 -0.35 2.66
N SER A 55 -11.09 -0.92 1.70
CA SER A 55 -12.35 -0.34 1.23
C SER A 55 -13.39 -0.27 2.36
N LEU A 56 -13.43 -1.30 3.23
CA LEU A 56 -14.27 -1.29 4.42
C LEU A 56 -13.83 -0.21 5.41
N LEU A 57 -12.53 -0.10 5.71
CA LEU A 57 -12.01 0.94 6.60
C LEU A 57 -12.35 2.34 6.08
N PHE A 58 -12.12 2.63 4.80
CA PHE A 58 -12.51 3.92 4.22
C PHE A 58 -14.03 4.14 4.30
N THR A 59 -14.84 3.14 3.95
CA THR A 59 -16.30 3.25 4.04
C THR A 59 -16.74 3.59 5.47
N THR A 60 -16.22 2.88 6.48
CA THR A 60 -16.52 3.13 7.89
C THR A 60 -16.02 4.51 8.34
N GLY A 61 -14.78 4.86 8.01
CA GLY A 61 -14.19 6.16 8.37
C GLY A 61 -14.97 7.34 7.79
N PHE A 62 -15.41 7.23 6.53
CA PHE A 62 -16.25 8.24 5.88
C PHE A 62 -17.69 8.19 6.37
N ALA A 63 -18.26 7.03 6.72
CA ALA A 63 -19.59 6.96 7.36
C ALA A 63 -19.59 7.69 8.71
N LEU A 64 -18.55 7.50 9.53
CA LEU A 64 -18.34 8.26 10.76
C LEU A 64 -18.13 9.74 10.48
N ARG A 65 -17.40 10.10 9.40
CA ARG A 65 -17.24 11.49 8.99
C ARG A 65 -18.58 12.13 8.58
N VAL A 66 -19.46 11.39 7.91
CA VAL A 66 -20.82 11.84 7.58
C VAL A 66 -21.58 12.11 8.87
N TYR A 67 -21.56 11.18 9.83
CA TYR A 67 -22.23 11.37 11.12
C TYR A 67 -21.66 12.60 11.87
N GLY A 68 -20.34 12.74 11.90
CA GLY A 68 -19.63 13.89 12.48
C GLY A 68 -19.91 15.21 11.76
N ALA A 69 -20.26 15.19 10.47
CA ALA A 69 -20.70 16.39 9.75
C ALA A 69 -22.08 16.91 10.22
N PHE A 70 -22.88 16.08 10.89
CA PHE A 70 -24.13 16.48 11.56
C PHE A 70 -23.93 16.75 13.06
N HIS A 71 -22.93 16.12 13.69
CA HIS A 71 -22.61 16.23 15.12
C HIS A 71 -21.11 16.48 15.32
N TYR A 72 -20.64 17.66 14.92
CA TYR A 72 -19.21 18.01 14.87
C TYR A 72 -18.59 18.29 16.24
N ASP A 73 -19.42 18.33 17.27
CA ASP A 73 -19.12 18.45 18.70
C ASP A 73 -18.84 17.11 19.39
N ASN A 74 -18.89 15.98 18.66
CA ASN A 74 -18.61 14.66 19.21
C ASN A 74 -17.15 14.24 19.00
N LEU A 75 -16.37 14.23 20.09
CA LEU A 75 -14.94 13.89 20.08
C LEU A 75 -14.68 12.45 19.66
N GLU A 76 -15.48 11.49 20.15
CA GLU A 76 -15.27 10.07 19.89
C GLU A 76 -15.44 9.75 18.41
N ILE A 77 -16.46 10.33 17.78
CA ILE A 77 -16.70 10.20 16.34
C ILE A 77 -15.58 10.83 15.53
N PHE A 78 -15.10 12.01 15.95
CA PHE A 78 -13.95 12.66 15.31
C PHE A 78 -12.72 11.75 15.32
N ILE A 79 -12.33 11.27 16.50
CA ILE A 79 -11.17 10.38 16.67
C ILE A 79 -11.35 9.10 15.86
N ALA A 80 -12.50 8.44 15.96
CA ALA A 80 -12.76 7.20 15.25
C ALA A 80 -12.72 7.39 13.72
N SER A 81 -13.32 8.47 13.21
CA SER A 81 -13.29 8.79 11.77
C SER A 81 -11.86 9.00 11.27
N VAL A 82 -11.05 9.77 11.98
CA VAL A 82 -9.66 10.08 11.61
C VAL A 82 -8.79 8.83 11.68
N CYS A 83 -8.81 8.11 12.80
CA CYS A 83 -7.97 6.92 13.01
C CYS A 83 -8.30 5.80 12.00
N ILE A 84 -9.58 5.50 11.79
CA ILE A 84 -10.00 4.45 10.85
C ILE A 84 -9.62 4.81 9.41
N THR A 85 -9.78 6.08 9.02
CA THR A 85 -9.42 6.54 7.66
C THR A 85 -7.91 6.44 7.44
N TYR A 86 -7.10 6.84 8.42
CA TYR A 86 -5.64 6.82 8.30
C TYR A 86 -5.00 5.45 8.48
N ALA A 87 -5.71 4.47 9.04
CA ALA A 87 -5.24 3.09 9.13
C ALA A 87 -5.25 2.36 7.76
N ALA A 88 -6.04 2.82 6.78
CA ALA A 88 -6.20 2.12 5.51
C ALA A 88 -5.00 2.23 4.54
N PRO A 89 -4.37 3.40 4.32
CA PRO A 89 -3.25 3.52 3.36
C PRO A 89 -2.05 2.60 3.63
N PRO A 90 -1.54 2.44 4.88
CA PRO A 90 -0.44 1.50 5.15
C PRO A 90 -0.79 0.04 4.82
N LEU A 91 -2.06 -0.34 4.95
CA LEU A 91 -2.54 -1.68 4.59
C LEU A 91 -2.65 -1.86 3.06
N LEU A 92 -2.95 -0.79 2.32
CA LEU A 92 -2.85 -0.79 0.85
C LEU A 92 -1.40 -0.93 0.39
N GLU A 93 -0.46 -0.30 1.10
CA GLU A 93 0.97 -0.47 0.85
C GLU A 93 1.42 -1.91 1.12
N LEU A 94 0.97 -2.51 2.23
CA LEU A 94 1.21 -3.92 2.53
C LEU A 94 0.70 -4.84 1.40
N GLN A 95 -0.44 -4.50 0.78
CA GLN A 95 -0.95 -5.23 -0.39
C GLN A 95 -0.05 -5.08 -1.63
N ASN A 96 0.57 -3.92 -1.84
CA ASN A 96 1.59 -3.74 -2.88
C ASN A 96 2.81 -4.64 -2.63
N TYR A 97 3.26 -4.79 -1.38
CA TYR A 97 4.36 -5.70 -1.04
C TYR A 97 4.03 -7.15 -1.42
N ARG A 98 2.77 -7.58 -1.19
CA ARG A 98 2.29 -8.90 -1.62
C ARG A 98 2.31 -9.05 -3.14
N ILE A 99 1.88 -8.03 -3.87
CA ILE A 99 1.85 -8.05 -5.34
C ILE A 99 3.26 -8.11 -5.90
N LEU A 100 4.20 -7.29 -5.39
CA LEU A 100 5.59 -7.37 -5.83
C LEU A 100 6.20 -8.75 -5.53
N GLY A 101 5.97 -9.31 -4.34
CA GLY A 101 6.39 -10.68 -4.04
C GLY A 101 5.91 -11.69 -5.09
N ARG A 102 4.65 -11.58 -5.54
CA ARG A 102 4.09 -12.44 -6.61
C ARG A 102 4.73 -12.19 -7.98
N ILE A 103 5.04 -10.94 -8.31
CA ILE A 103 5.77 -10.59 -9.55
C ILE A 103 7.17 -11.23 -9.53
N LEU A 104 7.86 -11.17 -8.38
CA LEU A 104 9.17 -11.79 -8.20
C LEU A 104 9.11 -13.32 -8.27
N TYR A 105 8.01 -13.94 -7.83
CA TYR A 105 7.78 -15.39 -8.03
C TYR A 105 7.60 -15.76 -9.50
N TYR A 106 7.12 -14.84 -10.34
CA TYR A 106 6.90 -15.10 -11.76
C TYR A 106 8.21 -15.10 -12.56
N VAL A 107 9.20 -14.31 -12.16
CA VAL A 107 10.55 -14.29 -12.79
C VAL A 107 11.63 -14.39 -11.71
N PRO A 108 11.78 -15.56 -11.08
CA PRO A 108 12.60 -15.70 -9.87
C PRO A 108 14.10 -15.51 -10.13
N TYR A 109 14.61 -15.85 -11.32
CA TYR A 109 16.02 -15.73 -11.68
C TYR A 109 16.53 -14.29 -11.78
N ASN A 110 15.64 -13.31 -11.98
CA ASN A 110 15.98 -11.89 -11.98
C ASN A 110 15.66 -11.18 -10.66
N SER A 111 15.13 -11.91 -9.67
CA SER A 111 14.72 -11.37 -8.39
C SER A 111 15.92 -10.92 -7.54
N PRO A 112 15.98 -9.66 -7.07
CA PRO A 112 17.08 -9.20 -6.19
C PRO A 112 17.01 -9.79 -4.78
N ILE A 113 15.82 -10.16 -4.32
CA ILE A 113 15.59 -10.82 -3.03
C ILE A 113 14.70 -12.04 -3.22
N HIS A 114 14.71 -12.94 -2.24
CA HIS A 114 13.79 -14.06 -2.27
C HIS A 114 12.32 -13.56 -2.34
N PRO A 115 11.50 -14.00 -3.31
CA PRO A 115 10.15 -13.47 -3.53
C PRO A 115 9.23 -13.53 -2.30
N GLY A 116 9.35 -14.58 -1.49
CA GLY A 116 8.61 -14.76 -0.24
C GLY A 116 8.99 -13.78 0.88
N ARG A 117 10.16 -13.13 0.80
CA ARG A 117 10.66 -12.22 1.85
C ARG A 117 10.25 -10.77 1.66
N VAL A 118 9.77 -10.39 0.48
CA VAL A 118 9.31 -9.01 0.19
C VAL A 118 8.26 -8.60 1.22
N LEU A 119 7.22 -9.43 1.39
CA LEU A 119 6.12 -9.14 2.30
C LEU A 119 6.58 -9.13 3.76
N THR A 120 7.38 -10.11 4.19
CA THR A 120 7.79 -10.23 5.59
C THR A 120 8.71 -9.08 5.99
N THR A 121 9.65 -8.70 5.12
CA THR A 121 10.62 -7.63 5.38
C THR A 121 9.95 -6.27 5.43
N PHE A 122 9.32 -5.86 4.33
CA PHE A 122 8.71 -4.54 4.24
C PHE A 122 7.46 -4.45 5.14
N GLY A 123 6.71 -5.53 5.29
CA GLY A 123 5.57 -5.58 6.20
C GLY A 123 5.97 -5.46 7.67
N PHE A 124 7.08 -6.07 8.09
CA PHE A 124 7.60 -5.94 9.45
C PHE A 124 8.11 -4.52 9.73
N ILE A 125 8.93 -3.97 8.84
CA ILE A 125 9.45 -2.60 8.98
C ILE A 125 8.30 -1.60 9.01
N SER A 126 7.35 -1.71 8.07
CA SER A 126 6.16 -0.84 8.04
C SER A 126 5.30 -1.02 9.29
N GLY A 127 5.17 -2.24 9.81
CA GLY A 127 4.46 -2.51 11.07
C GLY A 127 5.08 -1.79 12.27
N ILE A 128 6.41 -1.75 12.37
CA ILE A 128 7.12 -0.96 13.40
C ILE A 128 6.84 0.54 13.19
N VAL A 129 6.96 1.02 11.95
CA VAL A 129 6.72 2.44 11.62
C VAL A 129 5.30 2.85 11.99
N GLU A 130 4.29 2.02 11.68
CA GLU A 130 2.90 2.29 12.06
C GLU A 130 2.65 2.16 13.57
N ALA A 131 3.37 1.29 14.28
CA ALA A 131 3.30 1.23 15.73
C ALA A 131 3.83 2.53 16.37
N LEU A 132 4.93 3.08 15.86
CA LEU A 132 5.46 4.37 16.30
C LEU A 132 4.47 5.51 15.99
N ASN A 133 3.84 5.49 14.82
CA ASN A 133 2.82 6.45 14.42
C ASN A 133 1.61 6.41 15.36
N GLY A 134 1.07 5.22 15.63
CA GLY A 134 -0.07 5.02 16.54
C GLY A 134 0.23 5.42 17.99
N TRP A 135 1.43 5.08 18.49
CA TRP A 135 1.89 5.53 19.80
C TRP A 135 1.99 7.06 19.83
N GLY A 136 2.67 7.65 18.85
CA GLY A 136 2.82 9.09 18.75
C GLY A 136 1.49 9.83 18.71
N ALA A 137 0.51 9.31 17.95
CA ALA A 137 -0.84 9.84 17.87
C ALA A 137 -1.54 9.82 19.24
N SER A 138 -1.45 8.70 19.96
CA SER A 138 -2.02 8.57 21.32
C SER A 138 -1.42 9.58 22.30
N TYR A 139 -0.09 9.74 22.31
CA TYR A 139 0.59 10.65 23.24
C TYR A 139 0.33 12.12 22.88
N SER A 140 0.43 12.48 21.60
CA SER A 140 0.21 13.87 21.16
C SER A 140 -1.22 14.37 21.37
N ALA A 141 -2.21 13.47 21.32
CA ALA A 141 -3.62 13.82 21.52
C ALA A 141 -4.04 13.84 22.99
N ASN A 142 -3.29 13.20 23.89
CA ASN A 142 -3.69 13.06 25.28
C ASN A 142 -3.23 14.25 26.14
N GLN A 143 -4.16 15.18 26.35
CA GLN A 143 -3.94 16.39 27.17
C GLN A 143 -3.77 16.12 28.67
N SER A 144 -3.96 14.87 29.13
CA SER A 144 -3.71 14.50 30.53
C SER A 144 -2.23 14.16 30.80
N LEU A 145 -1.40 14.05 29.76
CA LEU A 145 0.02 13.74 29.88
C LEU A 145 0.84 15.00 30.15
N THR A 146 2.09 14.82 30.57
CA THR A 146 3.04 15.92 30.74
C THR A 146 3.45 16.53 29.40
N ASP A 147 3.86 17.81 29.39
CA ASP A 147 4.31 18.49 28.18
C ASP A 147 5.45 17.74 27.47
N SER A 148 6.35 17.10 28.23
CA SER A 148 7.44 16.29 27.67
C SER A 148 6.95 15.02 26.98
N GLU A 149 5.92 14.37 27.50
CA GLU A 149 5.29 13.19 26.88
C GLU A 149 4.53 13.57 25.60
N ILE A 150 3.84 14.71 25.59
CA ILE A 150 3.16 15.24 24.41
C ILE A 150 4.19 15.56 23.30
N GLU A 151 5.32 16.19 23.64
CA GLU A 151 6.42 16.45 22.72
C GLU A 151 7.05 15.16 22.17
N ILE A 152 7.22 14.12 23.00
CA ILE A 152 7.62 12.78 22.53
C ILE A 152 6.60 12.26 21.51
N GLY A 153 5.30 12.41 21.78
CA GLY A 153 4.23 12.05 20.85
C GLY A 153 4.39 12.74 19.50
N HIS A 154 4.64 14.05 19.49
CA HIS A 154 4.88 14.80 18.27
C HIS A 154 6.14 14.33 17.52
N ALA A 155 7.23 14.06 18.24
CA ALA A 155 8.47 13.55 17.66
C ALA A 155 8.28 12.16 17.03
N LEU A 156 7.53 11.27 17.67
CA LEU A 156 7.21 9.93 17.17
C LEU A 156 6.41 9.99 15.86
N ILE A 157 5.37 10.83 15.77
CA ILE A 157 4.61 10.98 14.52
C ILE A 157 5.52 11.54 13.42
N LYS A 158 6.26 12.63 13.66
CA LYS A 158 7.17 13.21 12.65
C LYS A 158 8.16 12.17 12.12
N THR A 159 8.77 11.41 13.04
CA THR A 159 9.74 10.36 12.69
C THR A 159 9.09 9.25 11.88
N SER A 160 7.90 8.76 12.30
CA SER A 160 7.20 7.70 11.59
C SER A 160 6.82 8.09 10.17
N LEU A 161 6.30 9.31 9.95
CA LEU A 161 5.92 9.79 8.63
C LEU A 161 7.13 9.91 7.68
N LEU A 162 8.29 10.35 8.19
CA LEU A 162 9.53 10.38 7.40
C LEU A 162 10.02 8.97 7.07
N LEU A 163 9.95 8.05 8.03
CA LEU A 163 10.30 6.65 7.80
C LEU A 163 9.37 5.98 6.78
N GLN A 164 8.08 6.30 6.74
CA GLN A 164 7.15 5.82 5.70
C GLN A 164 7.67 6.15 4.29
N ILE A 165 8.13 7.39 4.06
CA ILE A 165 8.73 7.77 2.76
C ILE A 165 9.97 6.91 2.47
N VAL A 166 10.86 6.75 3.43
CA VAL A 166 12.09 5.96 3.25
C VAL A 166 11.74 4.52 2.86
N VAL A 167 10.82 3.88 3.56
CA VAL A 167 10.40 2.50 3.29
C VAL A 167 9.76 2.39 1.90
N ALA A 168 8.88 3.31 1.53
CA ALA A 168 8.25 3.35 0.21
C ALA A 168 9.29 3.54 -0.91
N MET A 169 10.30 4.39 -0.71
CA MET A 169 11.39 4.60 -1.67
C MET A 169 12.28 3.35 -1.80
N LEU A 170 12.65 2.70 -0.70
CA LEU A 170 13.36 1.42 -0.72
C LEU A 170 12.58 0.35 -1.49
N PHE A 171 11.26 0.29 -1.31
CA PHE A 171 10.39 -0.64 -2.01
C PHE A 171 10.33 -0.37 -3.52
N ILE A 172 10.19 0.91 -3.92
CA ILE A 172 10.24 1.30 -5.34
C ILE A 172 11.60 0.97 -5.94
N MET A 173 12.70 1.23 -5.24
CA MET A 173 14.05 0.88 -5.71
C MET A 173 14.21 -0.62 -5.94
N LEU A 174 13.65 -1.46 -5.06
CA LEU A 174 13.63 -2.91 -5.26
C LEU A 174 12.88 -3.28 -6.56
N ALA A 175 11.68 -2.72 -6.76
CA ALA A 175 10.88 -2.97 -7.95
C ALA A 175 11.58 -2.48 -9.24
N VAL A 176 12.20 -1.30 -9.21
CA VAL A 176 12.99 -0.75 -10.34
C VAL A 176 14.21 -1.60 -10.64
N THR A 177 14.91 -2.09 -9.61
CA THR A 177 16.07 -2.97 -9.80
C THR A 177 15.66 -4.27 -10.47
N PHE A 178 14.57 -4.89 -10.02
CA PHE A 178 14.00 -6.08 -10.65
C PHE A 178 13.57 -5.82 -12.11
N HIS A 179 12.87 -4.71 -12.34
CA HIS A 179 12.42 -4.31 -13.68
C HIS A 179 13.61 -4.12 -14.64
N ARG A 180 14.67 -3.41 -14.21
CA ARG A 180 15.90 -3.24 -15.00
C ARG A 180 16.57 -4.56 -15.33
N ARG A 181 16.66 -5.50 -14.37
CA ARG A 181 17.19 -6.85 -14.63
C ARG A 181 16.39 -7.61 -15.68
N CYS A 182 15.06 -7.49 -15.67
CA CYS A 182 14.20 -8.12 -16.67
C CYS A 182 14.39 -7.52 -18.08
N VAL A 183 14.57 -6.20 -18.17
CA VAL A 183 14.85 -5.52 -19.45
C VAL A 183 16.21 -5.93 -20.01
N VAL A 184 17.25 -6.01 -19.17
CA VAL A 184 18.59 -6.47 -19.57
C VAL A 184 18.58 -7.94 -20.02
N ALA A 185 17.70 -8.75 -19.45
CA ALA A 185 17.49 -10.15 -19.84
C ALA A 185 16.53 -10.33 -21.04
N ASP A 186 16.15 -9.25 -21.73
CA ASP A 186 15.25 -9.24 -22.90
C ASP A 186 13.88 -9.92 -22.67
N ILE A 187 13.35 -9.86 -21.44
CA ILE A 187 12.03 -10.40 -21.13
C ILE A 187 10.98 -9.39 -21.56
N THR A 188 10.26 -9.63 -22.65
CA THR A 188 9.27 -8.69 -23.21
C THR A 188 7.81 -9.01 -22.85
N ASN A 189 7.59 -9.86 -21.84
CA ASN A 189 6.25 -10.37 -21.51
C ASN A 189 5.29 -9.31 -20.91
N GLU A 190 4.20 -9.01 -21.59
CA GLU A 190 3.20 -8.03 -21.11
C GLU A 190 2.56 -8.40 -19.75
N ARG A 191 2.46 -9.70 -19.44
CA ARG A 191 1.92 -10.18 -18.15
C ARG A 191 2.82 -9.81 -16.97
N LEU A 192 4.10 -9.49 -17.24
CA LEU A 192 5.06 -8.98 -16.26
C LEU A 192 4.97 -7.45 -16.12
N TYR A 193 5.00 -6.72 -17.23
CA TYR A 193 5.08 -5.26 -17.21
C TYR A 193 3.76 -4.60 -16.78
N LYS A 194 2.61 -5.14 -17.18
CA LYS A 194 1.29 -4.57 -16.81
C LYS A 194 1.08 -4.47 -15.29
N PRO A 195 1.37 -5.50 -14.47
CA PRO A 195 1.27 -5.39 -13.02
C PRO A 195 2.38 -4.53 -12.39
N LEU A 196 3.59 -4.47 -12.96
CA LEU A 196 4.63 -3.52 -12.52
C LEU A 196 4.20 -2.06 -12.69
N TRP A 197 3.61 -1.71 -13.83
CA TRP A 197 3.09 -0.35 -14.05
C TRP A 197 1.93 -0.01 -13.10
N THR A 198 1.04 -0.96 -12.81
CA THR A 198 0.00 -0.78 -11.78
C THR A 198 0.64 -0.53 -10.41
N LEU A 199 1.68 -1.30 -10.06
CA LEU A 199 2.40 -1.16 -8.80
C LEU A 199 3.06 0.21 -8.67
N TYR A 200 3.75 0.69 -9.71
CA TYR A 200 4.36 2.03 -9.70
C TYR A 200 3.32 3.13 -9.51
N THR A 201 2.21 3.05 -10.26
CA THR A 201 1.12 4.03 -10.13
C THR A 201 0.54 4.02 -8.71
N SER A 202 0.32 2.84 -8.13
CA SER A 202 -0.17 2.68 -6.75
C SER A 202 0.80 3.29 -5.75
N MET A 203 2.09 2.98 -5.86
CA MET A 203 3.12 3.52 -4.97
C MET A 203 3.25 5.05 -5.11
N THR A 204 3.12 5.61 -6.31
CA THR A 204 3.13 7.06 -6.51
C THR A 204 1.93 7.73 -5.84
N LEU A 205 0.72 7.16 -5.94
CA LEU A 205 -0.48 7.68 -5.27
C LEU A 205 -0.34 7.63 -3.74
N ILE A 206 0.18 6.53 -3.20
CA ILE A 206 0.45 6.39 -1.76
C ILE A 206 1.51 7.38 -1.30
N LEU A 207 2.62 7.53 -2.04
CA LEU A 207 3.68 8.49 -1.72
C LEU A 207 3.18 9.93 -1.73
N ALA A 208 2.40 10.32 -2.74
CA ALA A 208 1.82 11.66 -2.83
C ALA A 208 0.93 11.96 -1.60
N ARG A 209 0.12 10.98 -1.18
CA ARG A 209 -0.66 11.05 0.07
C ARG A 209 0.24 11.17 1.30
N THR A 210 1.30 10.39 1.40
CA THR A 210 2.22 10.43 2.56
C THR A 210 2.94 11.77 2.66
N ILE A 211 3.33 12.36 1.52
CA ILE A 211 3.90 13.73 1.48
C ILE A 211 2.87 14.75 1.96
N TYR A 212 1.63 14.68 1.47
CA TYR A 212 0.54 15.53 1.96
C TYR A 212 0.37 15.39 3.47
N ARG A 213 0.37 14.15 3.99
CA ARG A 213 0.20 13.86 5.42
C ARG A 213 1.33 14.45 6.27
N ILE A 214 2.56 14.43 5.76
CA ILE A 214 3.69 15.11 6.40
C ILE A 214 3.43 16.61 6.47
N VAL A 215 3.13 17.25 5.34
CA VAL A 215 2.93 18.70 5.30
C VAL A 215 1.74 19.12 6.18
N GLU A 216 0.64 18.37 6.15
CA GLU A 216 -0.53 18.57 7.00
C GLU A 216 -0.15 18.46 8.49
N TYR A 217 0.56 17.40 8.88
CA TYR A 217 0.92 17.20 10.29
C TYR A 217 1.92 18.24 10.80
N PHE A 218 2.93 18.61 10.01
CA PHE A 218 3.84 19.69 10.38
C PHE A 218 3.11 21.02 10.51
N SER A 219 2.17 21.31 9.60
CA SER A 219 1.31 22.49 9.70
C SER A 219 0.48 22.49 10.98
N VAL A 220 -0.03 21.34 11.42
CA VAL A 220 -0.80 21.21 12.67
C VAL A 220 0.11 21.35 13.90
N ALA A 221 1.28 20.72 13.88
CA ALA A 221 2.22 20.76 15.01
C ALA A 221 2.83 22.15 15.24
N GLU A 222 2.86 23.01 14.22
CA GLU A 222 3.27 24.41 14.34
C GLU A 222 2.17 25.32 14.91
N LEU A 223 0.92 24.84 15.02
CA LEU A 223 -0.18 25.60 15.63
C LEU A 223 0.00 25.68 17.14
N ARG A 224 0.50 26.83 17.62
CA ARG A 224 0.43 27.18 19.03
C ARG A 224 -0.92 27.81 19.35
N TYR A 225 -1.81 27.05 19.98
CA TYR A 225 -3.01 27.62 20.59
C TYR A 225 -2.59 28.48 21.79
N GLY A 226 -2.82 29.80 21.71
CA GLY A 226 -2.45 30.74 22.76
C GLY A 226 -3.14 32.10 22.60
N PRO A 227 -3.10 32.98 23.62
CA PRO A 227 -3.69 34.31 23.54
C PRO A 227 -3.01 35.13 22.43
N GLY A 228 -3.76 35.49 21.39
CA GLY A 228 -3.25 36.12 20.17
C GLY A 228 -3.20 35.21 18.93
N PHE A 229 -3.74 33.98 19.02
CA PHE A 229 -3.95 33.10 17.87
C PHE A 229 -4.87 33.75 16.84
N ASP A 230 -4.35 34.01 15.65
CA ASP A 230 -5.13 34.50 14.52
C ASP A 230 -5.50 33.30 13.63
N PRO A 231 -6.78 32.88 13.59
CA PRO A 231 -7.24 31.78 12.76
C PRO A 231 -6.95 32.00 11.25
N ALA A 232 -6.70 33.24 10.82
CA ALA A 232 -6.37 33.56 9.44
C ALA A 232 -4.93 33.21 9.05
N LYS A 233 -4.01 33.07 10.02
CA LYS A 233 -2.58 32.73 9.79
C LYS A 233 -2.31 31.22 9.71
N ILE A 234 -3.33 30.40 9.90
CA ILE A 234 -3.23 28.94 9.81
C ILE A 234 -2.94 28.54 8.35
N SER A 235 -2.07 27.55 8.18
CA SER A 235 -1.77 26.97 6.88
C SER A 235 -3.07 26.60 6.14
N PRO A 236 -3.24 27.02 4.86
CA PRO A 236 -4.41 26.70 4.06
C PRO A 236 -4.77 25.22 4.02
N ILE A 237 -3.77 24.34 4.18
CA ILE A 237 -3.91 22.89 4.17
C ILE A 237 -4.82 22.38 5.30
N VAL A 238 -4.72 22.96 6.49
CA VAL A 238 -5.56 22.59 7.64
C VAL A 238 -6.89 23.34 7.59
N ARG A 239 -6.87 24.56 7.05
CA ARG A 239 -8.00 25.48 6.99
C ARG A 239 -9.09 25.03 6.03
N TYR A 240 -8.71 24.51 4.87
CA TYR A 240 -9.65 24.12 3.82
C TYR A 240 -9.80 22.60 3.72
N GLU A 241 -11.03 22.12 3.88
CA GLU A 241 -11.33 20.69 3.85
C GLU A 241 -11.04 20.02 2.50
N TRP A 242 -11.10 20.78 1.39
CA TRP A 242 -10.94 20.19 0.07
C TRP A 242 -9.54 19.58 -0.14
N PHE A 243 -8.51 20.06 0.57
CA PHE A 243 -7.17 19.46 0.52
C PHE A 243 -7.20 18.00 1.00
N PHE A 244 -7.89 17.72 2.10
CA PHE A 244 -8.11 16.36 2.59
C PHE A 244 -8.83 15.51 1.54
N TYR A 245 -9.92 16.01 0.95
CA TYR A 245 -10.63 15.23 -0.07
C TYR A 245 -9.79 14.93 -1.32
N VAL A 246 -8.95 15.85 -1.76
CA VAL A 246 -8.13 15.67 -2.96
C VAL A 246 -6.91 14.80 -2.68
N PHE A 247 -6.10 15.15 -1.67
CA PHE A 247 -4.80 14.54 -1.43
C PHE A 247 -4.86 13.31 -0.51
N GLU A 248 -5.92 13.15 0.28
CA GLU A 248 -6.12 11.95 1.08
C GLU A 248 -7.14 11.02 0.39
N ALA A 249 -8.38 11.49 0.22
CA ALA A 249 -9.49 10.63 -0.17
C ALA A 249 -9.45 10.24 -1.65
N ALA A 250 -9.26 11.21 -2.56
CA ALA A 250 -9.29 10.96 -3.99
C ALA A 250 -8.10 10.12 -4.45
N LEU A 251 -6.89 10.37 -3.93
CA LEU A 251 -5.72 9.53 -4.24
C LEU A 251 -5.96 8.06 -3.86
N MET A 252 -6.53 7.80 -2.69
CA MET A 252 -6.81 6.44 -2.23
C MET A 252 -7.98 5.78 -2.99
N LEU A 253 -9.01 6.54 -3.33
CA LEU A 253 -10.11 6.07 -4.17
C LEU A 253 -9.61 5.71 -5.58
N CYS A 254 -8.82 6.58 -6.20
CA CYS A 254 -8.16 6.32 -7.48
C CYS A 254 -7.32 5.04 -7.43
N ASN A 255 -6.59 4.82 -6.34
CA ASN A 255 -5.79 3.62 -6.17
C ASN A 255 -6.66 2.34 -6.12
N LEU A 256 -7.72 2.34 -5.32
CA LEU A 256 -8.64 1.19 -5.22
C LEU A 256 -9.38 0.92 -6.54
N VAL A 257 -9.88 1.96 -7.20
CA VAL A 257 -10.53 1.84 -8.51
C VAL A 257 -9.55 1.32 -9.56
N MET A 258 -8.30 1.78 -9.56
CA MET A 258 -7.27 1.28 -10.45
C MET A 258 -7.05 -0.23 -10.24
N PHE A 259 -7.00 -0.73 -9.01
CA PHE A 259 -6.86 -2.17 -8.75
C PHE A 259 -8.11 -2.98 -9.15
N ASN A 260 -9.28 -2.37 -9.12
CA ASN A 260 -10.49 -2.98 -9.68
C ASN A 260 -10.39 -3.14 -11.20
N ILE A 261 -9.90 -2.12 -11.92
CA ILE A 261 -9.76 -2.16 -13.39
C ILE A 261 -8.60 -3.07 -13.80
N ARG A 262 -7.43 -2.92 -13.15
CA ARG A 262 -6.18 -3.63 -13.44
C ARG A 262 -5.92 -4.74 -12.42
N HIS A 263 -6.93 -5.58 -12.19
CA HIS A 263 -6.88 -6.62 -11.18
C HIS A 263 -5.64 -7.53 -11.35
N PRO A 264 -4.77 -7.70 -10.32
CA PRO A 264 -3.49 -8.42 -10.45
C PRO A 264 -3.64 -9.85 -11.01
N ARG A 265 -4.75 -10.51 -10.68
CA ARG A 265 -5.09 -11.87 -11.17
C ARG A 265 -5.23 -11.98 -12.69
N ARG A 266 -5.50 -10.89 -13.41
CA ARG A 266 -5.59 -10.88 -14.88
C ARG A 266 -4.23 -11.10 -15.55
N TYR A 267 -3.15 -10.77 -14.85
CA TYR A 267 -1.79 -10.82 -15.36
C TYR A 267 -0.97 -11.93 -14.69
N LEU A 268 -1.13 -12.13 -13.38
CA LEU A 268 -0.32 -13.07 -12.62
C LEU A 268 -0.98 -14.46 -12.49
N PRO A 269 -0.19 -15.55 -12.52
CA PRO A 269 -0.69 -16.90 -12.39
C PRO A 269 -1.28 -17.18 -10.99
N LYS A 270 -2.11 -18.23 -10.91
CA LYS A 270 -2.85 -18.58 -9.67
C LYS A 270 -1.89 -19.12 -8.60
N ASN A 271 -0.94 -19.92 -9.06
CA ASN A 271 -0.01 -20.67 -8.23
C ASN A 271 1.37 -20.00 -8.27
N ASN A 272 2.02 -19.86 -7.11
CA ASN A 272 3.39 -19.34 -7.00
C ASN A 272 4.45 -20.29 -7.56
N LYS A 273 4.05 -21.50 -7.94
CA LYS A 273 4.91 -22.47 -8.61
C LYS A 273 5.05 -22.21 -10.10
N ILE A 274 4.17 -21.38 -10.68
CA ILE A 274 4.23 -21.05 -12.10
C ILE A 274 5.17 -19.86 -12.27
N TYR A 275 6.22 -20.06 -13.04
CA TYR A 275 7.21 -19.05 -13.37
C TYR A 275 7.46 -19.04 -14.88
N LEU A 276 7.98 -17.93 -15.39
CA LEU A 276 8.37 -17.76 -16.78
C LEU A 276 9.71 -18.47 -17.00
N SER A 277 9.84 -19.21 -18.08
CA SER A 277 11.11 -19.79 -18.52
C SER A 277 12.11 -18.69 -18.89
N THR A 278 13.38 -19.05 -19.05
CA THR A 278 14.45 -18.12 -19.46
C THR A 278 14.27 -17.60 -20.90
N ASP A 279 13.39 -18.23 -21.69
CA ASP A 279 12.96 -17.74 -23.00
C ASP A 279 12.05 -16.50 -22.94
N GLY A 280 11.60 -16.09 -21.75
CA GLY A 280 10.71 -14.94 -21.58
C GLY A 280 9.26 -15.14 -22.03
N VAL A 281 8.88 -16.35 -22.46
CA VAL A 281 7.56 -16.63 -23.05
C VAL A 281 6.86 -17.82 -22.40
N THR A 282 7.56 -18.92 -22.12
CA THR A 282 6.93 -20.18 -21.69
C THR A 282 6.65 -20.19 -20.20
N GLU A 283 5.40 -20.45 -19.79
CA GLU A 283 5.04 -20.63 -18.38
C GLU A 283 5.23 -22.09 -17.94
N ILE A 284 6.07 -22.28 -16.93
CA ILE A 284 6.49 -23.58 -16.40
C ILE A 284 6.01 -23.73 -14.95
N GLU A 285 5.46 -24.89 -14.59
CA GLU A 285 5.19 -25.23 -13.19
C GLU A 285 6.41 -25.92 -12.55
N GLY A 286 7.02 -25.26 -11.57
CA GLY A 286 8.18 -25.77 -10.83
C GLY A 286 7.84 -26.40 -9.47
N PRO A 287 8.85 -26.90 -8.73
CA PRO A 287 8.68 -27.48 -7.40
C PRO A 287 8.16 -26.47 -6.35
N GLY A 288 8.34 -25.17 -6.63
CA GLY A 288 8.01 -24.04 -5.76
C GLY A 288 9.20 -23.56 -4.95
N TYR A 289 9.26 -22.25 -4.69
CA TYR A 289 10.34 -21.63 -3.93
C TYR A 289 10.11 -21.85 -2.42
N LYS A 290 10.86 -22.78 -1.82
CA LYS A 290 10.85 -23.02 -0.36
C LYS A 290 12.09 -22.41 0.26
N ASP A 291 11.91 -21.56 1.27
CA ASP A 291 12.99 -21.07 2.12
C ASP A 291 13.08 -21.95 3.38
N PRO A 292 14.16 -22.70 3.61
CA PRO A 292 14.31 -23.55 4.79
C PRO A 292 14.58 -22.75 6.07
N ARG A 293 14.80 -21.44 5.98
CA ARG A 293 15.17 -20.60 7.13
C ARG A 293 13.99 -20.22 8.01
N LYS A 294 14.28 -20.01 9.30
CA LYS A 294 13.29 -19.54 10.28
C LYS A 294 12.91 -18.09 9.98
N LEU A 295 11.66 -17.70 10.27
CA LEU A 295 11.14 -16.36 10.00
C LEU A 295 12.03 -15.23 10.57
N TRP A 296 12.55 -15.37 11.79
CA TRP A 296 13.45 -14.37 12.41
C TRP A 296 14.76 -14.16 11.64
N GLN A 297 15.34 -15.22 11.07
CA GLN A 297 16.55 -15.11 10.25
C GLN A 297 16.26 -14.34 8.95
N THR A 298 15.11 -14.60 8.32
CA THR A 298 14.69 -13.88 7.11
C THR A 298 14.31 -12.42 7.36
N LEU A 299 13.96 -12.07 8.61
CA LEU A 299 13.65 -10.69 9.00
C LEU A 299 14.94 -9.87 9.22
N ILE A 300 15.96 -10.47 9.84
CA ILE A 300 17.24 -9.81 10.12
C ILE A 300 18.10 -9.70 8.86
N ASP A 301 18.11 -10.74 8.02
CA ASP A 301 18.87 -10.77 6.77
C ASP A 301 17.97 -11.14 5.57
N PRO A 302 17.22 -10.17 5.04
CA PRO A 302 16.27 -10.43 3.95
C PRO A 302 16.96 -10.71 2.60
N PHE A 303 18.17 -10.18 2.40
CA PHE A 303 18.97 -10.37 1.19
C PHE A 303 19.82 -11.65 1.21
N ASP A 304 19.88 -12.37 2.33
CA ASP A 304 20.75 -13.51 2.54
C ASP A 304 22.24 -13.20 2.41
N ILE A 305 22.69 -12.07 2.96
CA ILE A 305 24.10 -11.70 2.97
C ILE A 305 24.93 -12.79 3.65
N GLN A 306 24.44 -13.38 4.75
CA GLN A 306 25.15 -14.46 5.44
C GLN A 306 25.22 -15.74 4.60
N GLY A 307 24.14 -16.13 3.90
CA GLY A 307 24.15 -17.28 2.99
C GLY A 307 25.01 -17.05 1.75
N LEU A 308 25.01 -15.82 1.20
CA LEU A 308 25.88 -15.38 0.11
C LEU A 308 27.37 -15.52 0.48
N VAL A 309 27.74 -15.15 1.71
CA VAL A 309 29.12 -15.24 2.22
C VAL A 309 29.51 -16.68 2.57
N THR A 310 28.59 -17.47 3.14
CA THR A 310 28.88 -18.85 3.59
C THR A 310 28.66 -19.92 2.53
N GLY A 311 28.07 -19.58 1.38
CA GLY A 311 27.79 -20.49 0.28
C GLY A 311 26.66 -21.50 0.53
N ARG A 312 26.00 -21.46 1.69
CA ARG A 312 24.89 -22.37 2.05
C ARG A 312 23.57 -21.90 1.39
N GLY A 313 22.90 -22.78 0.64
CA GLY A 313 21.54 -22.55 0.11
C GLY A 313 21.39 -22.52 -1.43
N ARG A 314 22.51 -22.49 -2.17
CA ARG A 314 22.53 -22.30 -3.64
C ARG A 314 21.79 -23.36 -4.48
N GLU A 315 21.64 -24.60 -3.99
CA GLU A 315 21.07 -25.71 -4.77
C GLU A 315 19.53 -25.67 -4.90
N THR A 316 18.82 -25.27 -3.84
CA THR A 316 17.35 -25.12 -3.89
C THR A 316 16.89 -23.82 -4.54
N ASP A 317 17.77 -22.82 -4.56
CA ASP A 317 17.45 -21.48 -5.07
C ASP A 317 17.26 -21.49 -6.58
N LYS A 318 18.03 -22.26 -7.35
CA LYS A 318 18.04 -22.18 -8.82
C LYS A 318 17.32 -23.34 -9.53
N PHE A 319 16.16 -23.73 -9.05
CA PHE A 319 15.38 -24.83 -9.67
C PHE A 319 14.96 -24.57 -11.14
N TRP A 320 15.10 -23.34 -11.63
CA TRP A 320 14.91 -22.99 -13.04
C TRP A 320 16.07 -23.46 -13.94
N GLU A 321 17.24 -23.79 -13.40
CA GLU A 321 18.38 -24.33 -14.17
C GLU A 321 18.31 -25.85 -14.34
N THR A 322 17.56 -26.57 -13.48
CA THR A 322 17.52 -28.05 -13.45
C THR A 322 16.46 -28.67 -14.38
N GLY A 323 15.67 -27.87 -15.09
CA GLY A 323 14.70 -28.36 -16.09
C GLY A 323 13.56 -29.20 -15.54
N HIS A 324 13.34 -29.25 -14.22
CA HIS A 324 12.33 -30.11 -13.57
C HIS A 324 10.87 -29.64 -13.71
N GLY A 325 10.61 -28.63 -14.54
CA GLY A 325 9.29 -28.04 -14.67
C GLY A 325 8.49 -28.62 -15.83
N ARG A 326 7.17 -28.77 -15.64
CA ARG A 326 6.26 -29.19 -16.71
C ARG A 326 5.69 -27.97 -17.42
N PRO A 327 5.61 -27.95 -18.76
CA PRO A 327 4.93 -26.89 -19.50
C PRO A 327 3.46 -26.82 -19.07
N THR A 328 2.92 -25.61 -18.88
CA THR A 328 1.49 -25.45 -18.63
C THR A 328 0.71 -25.46 -19.95
N ASP A 329 -0.45 -26.15 -20.00
CA ASP A 329 -1.27 -26.35 -21.23
C ASP A 329 -1.88 -25.05 -21.82
N SER A 330 -1.57 -23.88 -21.26
CA SER A 330 -2.20 -22.59 -21.60
C SER A 330 -1.67 -21.94 -22.89
N THR A 331 -0.65 -22.52 -23.53
CA THR A 331 0.02 -21.97 -24.72
C THR A 331 -0.55 -22.48 -26.06
N LYS A 332 -1.59 -23.33 -26.07
CA LYS A 332 -2.10 -23.94 -27.33
C LYS A 332 -2.93 -23.03 -28.24
N THR A 333 -3.21 -21.77 -27.88
CA THR A 333 -4.14 -20.91 -28.64
C THR A 333 -3.51 -19.87 -29.57
N VAL A 334 -2.20 -19.90 -29.83
CA VAL A 334 -1.57 -19.04 -30.85
C VAL A 334 -0.80 -19.88 -31.86
N GLY A 335 -1.52 -20.78 -32.53
CA GLY A 335 -1.08 -21.42 -33.76
C GLY A 335 -1.91 -20.85 -34.90
N VAL A 336 -1.35 -19.89 -35.63
CA VAL A 336 -1.90 -19.39 -36.89
C VAL A 336 -2.05 -20.58 -37.82
N LYS A 337 -3.29 -20.92 -38.18
CA LYS A 337 -3.58 -21.83 -39.29
C LYS A 337 -3.21 -21.13 -40.59
N THR A 338 -2.08 -21.48 -41.16
CA THR A 338 -1.83 -21.35 -42.59
C THR A 338 -2.50 -22.54 -43.27
N GLU A 339 -3.71 -22.36 -43.79
CA GLU A 339 -4.30 -23.29 -44.75
C GLU A 339 -4.20 -22.63 -46.13
N THR A 340 -3.19 -23.04 -46.88
CA THR A 340 -3.15 -22.99 -48.35
C THR A 340 -4.07 -24.08 -48.89
N VAL A 341 -5.10 -23.70 -49.65
CA VAL A 341 -5.37 -23.99 -51.08
C VAL A 341 -6.69 -23.32 -51.44
#